data_AF-A0A8J6Y4Z9-F1
#
_entry.id   AF-A0A8J6Y4Z9-F1
#
_cell.length_a   1.000
_cell.length_b   1.000
_cell.length_c   1.000
_cell.angle_alpha   90.00
_cell.angle_beta   90.00
_cell.angle_gamma   90.00
#
_symmetry.space_group_name_H-M   'P 1'
#
loop_
_entity.id
_entity.type
_entity.pdbx_description
1 polymer ?
#
loop_
_entity_poly.entity_id
_entity_poly.type
_entity_poly.pdbx_seq_one_letter_code
_entity_poly.pdbx_strand_id
1 'polypeptide(L)'
;DELQRRFRAPGDFAQAYVIAHEVGHHVQNLLGINGEVQAMQRQVSKTEANELSVRLELQADCMAGVWGYHTQRARDMLEAGDLEEALNAASAIGDDRIQRESSGRVIPDSFTHGSSAQRVKWFRTGFESGDVAACDTFRVANP
;
A
#
# COMPACT_ATOMS: atom_id res chain seq x y z
N ASP A 1 -3.88 -11.57 16.99
CA ASP A 1 -3.17 -11.19 15.76
C ASP A 1 -4.02 -11.44 14.54
N GLU A 2 -4.82 -10.44 14.16
CA GLU A 2 -5.68 -10.49 12.97
C GLU A 2 -4.82 -10.61 11.69
N LEU A 3 -3.63 -10.01 11.68
CA LEU A 3 -2.70 -10.07 10.55
C LEU A 3 -2.17 -11.50 10.30
N GLN A 4 -1.70 -12.16 11.35
CA GLN A 4 -1.16 -13.53 11.25
C GLN A 4 -2.24 -14.57 10.92
N ARG A 5 -3.47 -14.39 11.41
CA ARG A 5 -4.57 -15.34 11.24
C ARG A 5 -5.39 -15.11 9.96
N ARG A 6 -5.53 -13.86 9.51
CA ARG A 6 -6.44 -13.48 8.40
C ARG A 6 -5.71 -13.32 7.06
N PHE A 7 -4.44 -12.90 7.05
CA PHE A 7 -3.71 -12.59 5.81
C PHE A 7 -2.54 -13.54 5.48
N ARG A 8 -2.26 -14.54 6.33
CA ARG A 8 -1.29 -15.62 6.06
C ARG A 8 0.07 -15.13 5.52
N ALA A 9 0.58 -14.03 6.05
CA ALA A 9 1.93 -13.54 5.74
C ALA A 9 2.86 -13.92 6.92
N PRO A 10 3.49 -15.11 6.91
CA PRO A 10 4.53 -15.44 7.87
C PRO A 10 5.79 -14.60 7.57
N GLY A 11 6.54 -14.23 8.62
CA GLY A 11 7.80 -13.48 8.50
C GLY A 11 7.79 -12.18 9.29
N ASP A 12 8.91 -11.86 9.94
CA ASP A 12 9.08 -10.63 10.73
C ASP A 12 8.99 -9.39 9.81
N PHE A 13 9.39 -9.54 8.54
CA PHE A 13 9.37 -8.44 7.58
C PHE A 13 7.98 -8.12 7.04
N ALA A 14 7.09 -9.11 6.92
CA ALA A 14 5.68 -8.88 6.58
C ALA A 14 4.98 -8.01 7.64
N GLN A 15 5.30 -8.18 8.92
CA GLN A 15 4.79 -7.33 9.99
C GLN A 15 5.41 -5.92 9.95
N ALA A 16 6.71 -5.84 9.70
CA ALA A 16 7.41 -4.57 9.55
C ALA A 16 6.84 -3.73 8.40
N TYR A 17 6.50 -4.38 7.28
CA TYR A 17 5.82 -3.75 6.14
C TYR A 17 4.47 -3.13 6.55
N VAL A 18 3.60 -3.86 7.26
CA VAL A 18 2.31 -3.32 7.71
C VAL A 18 2.51 -2.12 8.63
N ILE A 19 3.45 -2.20 9.58
CA ILE A 19 3.75 -1.06 10.46
C ILE A 19 4.24 0.15 9.64
N ALA A 20 5.14 -0.06 8.68
CA ALA A 20 5.65 1.00 7.82
C ALA A 20 4.53 1.63 6.96
N HIS A 21 3.56 0.82 6.52
CA HIS A 21 2.37 1.29 5.81
C HIS A 21 1.49 2.18 6.70
N GLU A 22 1.18 1.77 7.94
CA GLU A 22 0.42 2.58 8.88
C GLU A 22 1.15 3.90 9.25
N VAL A 23 2.49 3.85 9.32
CA VAL A 23 3.31 5.06 9.47
C VAL A 23 3.19 5.95 8.22
N GLY A 24 3.11 5.38 7.02
CA GLY A 24 2.80 6.10 5.79
C GLY A 24 1.48 6.88 5.89
N HIS A 25 0.42 6.25 6.39
CA HIS A 25 -0.85 6.93 6.66
C HIS A 25 -0.73 8.04 7.70
N HIS A 26 0.09 7.84 8.73
CA HIS A 26 0.37 8.89 9.70
C HIS A 26 1.08 10.09 9.05
N VAL A 27 2.04 9.86 8.16
CA VAL A 27 2.71 10.92 7.38
C VAL A 27 1.70 11.66 6.50
N GLN A 28 0.82 10.95 5.79
CA GLN A 28 -0.24 11.56 4.98
C GLN A 28 -1.16 12.47 5.82
N ASN A 29 -1.50 12.04 7.03
CA ASN A 29 -2.27 12.85 7.97
C ASN A 29 -1.53 14.15 8.35
N LEU A 30 -0.25 14.05 8.71
CA LEU A 30 0.56 15.22 9.06
C LEU A 30 0.75 16.21 7.90
N LEU A 31 0.77 15.70 6.67
CA LEU A 31 0.86 16.50 5.45
C LEU A 31 -0.49 17.06 4.99
N GLY A 32 -1.60 16.72 5.65
CA GLY A 32 -2.95 17.19 5.30
C GLY A 32 -3.62 16.43 4.15
N ILE A 33 -2.93 15.46 3.54
CA ILE A 33 -3.40 14.69 2.37
C ILE A 33 -4.71 13.96 2.69
N ASN A 34 -4.83 13.37 3.89
CA ASN A 34 -6.06 12.69 4.31
C ASN A 34 -7.28 13.62 4.30
N GLY A 35 -7.10 14.87 4.74
CA GLY A 35 -8.16 15.87 4.76
C GLY A 35 -8.58 16.29 3.35
N GLU A 36 -7.62 16.47 2.45
CA GLU A 36 -7.86 16.79 1.04
C GLU A 36 -8.61 15.66 0.32
N VAL A 37 -8.16 14.41 0.49
CA VAL A 37 -8.82 13.23 -0.08
C VAL A 37 -10.25 13.11 0.43
N GLN A 38 -10.48 13.26 1.74
CA GLN A 38 -11.84 13.23 2.30
C GLN A 38 -12.72 14.36 1.75
N ALA A 39 -12.16 15.54 1.50
CA ALA A 39 -12.90 16.65 0.90
C ALA A 39 -13.31 16.35 -0.54
N MET A 40 -12.39 15.80 -1.35
CA MET A 40 -12.67 15.39 -2.73
C MET A 40 -13.71 14.28 -2.79
N GLN A 41 -13.61 13.26 -1.93
CA GLN A 41 -14.55 12.13 -1.87
C GLN A 41 -16.01 12.56 -1.65
N ARG A 42 -16.26 13.67 -0.95
CA ARG A 42 -17.62 14.19 -0.72
C ARG A 42 -18.25 14.84 -1.95
N GLN A 43 -17.46 15.11 -2.99
CA GLN A 43 -17.88 15.86 -4.18
C GLN A 43 -18.05 14.98 -5.42
N VAL A 44 -17.73 13.69 -5.33
CA VAL A 44 -17.67 12.77 -6.47
C VAL A 44 -18.56 11.56 -6.25
N SER A 45 -18.73 10.74 -7.29
CA SER A 45 -19.47 9.48 -7.19
C SER A 45 -18.79 8.48 -6.24
N LYS A 46 -19.51 7.44 -5.83
CA LYS A 46 -18.94 6.40 -4.96
C LYS A 46 -17.74 5.68 -5.60
N THR A 47 -17.78 5.45 -6.91
CA THR A 47 -16.68 4.82 -7.65
C THR A 47 -15.44 5.72 -7.69
N GLU A 48 -15.61 7.02 -7.95
CA GLU A 48 -14.49 7.97 -7.93
C GLU A 48 -13.95 8.15 -6.50
N ALA A 49 -14.81 8.15 -5.49
CA ALA A 49 -14.39 8.20 -4.10
C ALA A 49 -13.57 6.96 -3.69
N ASN A 50 -13.97 5.79 -4.17
CA ASN A 50 -13.21 4.55 -4.01
C ASN A 50 -11.84 4.62 -4.70
N GLU A 51 -11.75 5.17 -5.91
CA GLU A 51 -10.47 5.39 -6.59
C GLU A 51 -9.54 6.33 -5.79
N LEU A 52 -10.09 7.39 -5.18
CA LEU A 52 -9.33 8.27 -4.29
C LEU A 52 -8.79 7.53 -3.06
N SER A 53 -9.56 6.60 -2.49
CA SER A 53 -9.07 5.71 -1.41
C SER A 53 -7.94 4.83 -1.90
N VAL A 54 -8.07 4.19 -3.06
CA VAL A 54 -7.01 3.36 -3.65
C VAL A 54 -5.72 4.16 -3.83
N ARG A 55 -5.78 5.40 -4.34
CA ARG A 55 -4.59 6.24 -4.50
C ARG A 55 -3.91 6.56 -3.17
N LEU A 56 -4.70 6.83 -2.12
CA LEU A 56 -4.18 7.09 -0.78
C LEU A 56 -3.42 5.86 -0.21
N GLU A 57 -4.00 4.68 -0.36
CA GLU A 57 -3.42 3.41 0.09
C GLU A 57 -2.12 3.07 -0.65
N LEU A 58 -2.10 3.26 -1.97
CA LEU A 58 -0.92 3.04 -2.79
C LEU A 58 0.22 4.02 -2.46
N GLN A 59 -0.11 5.24 -2.04
CA GLN A 59 0.92 6.18 -1.59
C GLN A 59 1.54 5.72 -0.26
N ALA A 60 0.74 5.17 0.66
CA ALA A 60 1.26 4.58 1.89
C ALA A 60 2.15 3.35 1.61
N ASP A 61 1.80 2.51 0.63
CA ASP A 61 2.67 1.43 0.16
C ASP A 61 4.01 1.95 -0.36
N CYS A 62 4.00 3.02 -1.16
CA CYS A 62 5.24 3.62 -1.64
C CYS A 62 6.09 4.20 -0.50
N MET A 63 5.47 4.90 0.46
CA MET A 63 6.19 5.40 1.64
C MET A 63 6.79 4.25 2.48
N ALA A 64 6.09 3.12 2.61
CA ALA A 64 6.64 1.92 3.24
C ALA A 64 7.85 1.35 2.47
N GLY A 65 7.81 1.39 1.13
CA GLY A 65 8.94 1.06 0.27
C GLY A 65 10.15 1.97 0.54
N VAL A 66 9.94 3.29 0.59
CA VAL A 66 11.00 4.28 0.90
C VAL A 66 11.62 3.99 2.27
N TRP A 67 10.80 3.69 3.28
CA TRP A 67 11.29 3.28 4.59
C TRP A 67 12.16 2.01 4.50
N GLY A 68 11.73 1.01 3.71
CA GLY A 68 12.49 -0.21 3.45
C GLY A 68 13.86 0.06 2.83
N TYR A 69 13.93 0.96 1.83
CA TYR A 69 15.19 1.38 1.20
C TYR A 69 16.20 1.93 2.22
N HIS A 70 15.75 2.90 3.03
CA HIS A 70 16.62 3.56 4.00
C HIS A 70 17.03 2.63 5.13
N THR A 71 16.12 1.75 5.57
CA THR A 71 16.41 0.74 6.60
C THR A 71 17.44 -0.25 6.11
N GLN A 72 17.32 -0.71 4.85
CA GLN A 72 18.30 -1.60 4.25
C GLN A 72 19.69 -0.97 4.20
N ARG A 73 19.79 0.26 3.70
CA ARG A 73 21.09 0.95 3.58
C ARG A 73 21.73 1.31 4.91
N ALA A 74 20.92 1.64 5.92
CA ALA A 74 21.43 2.09 7.20
C ALA A 74 21.87 0.94 8.12
N ARG A 75 21.27 -0.25 7.97
CA ARG A 75 21.41 -1.34 8.95
C ARG A 75 21.69 -2.71 8.35
N ASP A 76 21.77 -2.83 7.03
CA ASP A 76 21.94 -4.11 6.31
C ASP A 76 20.94 -5.19 6.79
N MET A 77 19.71 -4.73 7.06
CA MET A 77 18.69 -5.48 7.80
C MET A 77 17.83 -6.39 6.91
N LEU A 78 17.93 -6.27 5.59
CA LEU A 78 17.13 -7.04 4.65
C LEU A 78 17.99 -8.07 3.94
N GLU A 79 17.66 -9.33 4.15
CA GLU A 79 18.10 -10.41 3.29
C GLU A 79 17.31 -10.38 1.97
N ALA A 80 17.85 -11.03 0.93
CA ALA A 80 17.18 -11.08 -0.38
C ALA A 80 15.75 -11.67 -0.29
N GLY A 81 15.48 -12.54 0.68
CA GLY A 81 14.16 -13.12 0.94
C GLY A 81 13.17 -12.17 1.62
N ASP A 82 13.64 -11.20 2.41
CA ASP A 82 12.77 -10.29 3.16
C ASP A 82 11.99 -9.36 2.22
N LEU A 83 12.64 -8.88 1.15
CA LEU A 83 11.94 -8.10 0.12
C LEU A 83 10.81 -8.93 -0.52
N GLU A 84 11.05 -10.20 -0.82
CA GLU A 84 10.01 -11.08 -1.36
C GLU A 84 8.88 -11.31 -0.34
N GLU A 85 9.18 -11.43 0.95
CA GLU A 85 8.16 -11.51 2.01
C GLU A 85 7.27 -10.26 2.07
N ALA A 86 7.84 -9.05 2.01
CA ALA A 86 7.04 -7.81 1.97
C ALA A 86 6.18 -7.72 0.71
N LEU A 87 6.72 -8.10 -0.45
CA LEU A 87 5.94 -8.10 -1.69
C LEU A 87 4.80 -9.12 -1.65
N ASN A 88 5.04 -10.29 -1.04
CA ASN A 88 4.01 -11.29 -0.81
C ASN A 88 2.93 -10.79 0.15
N ALA A 89 3.30 -10.07 1.21
CA ALA A 89 2.36 -9.45 2.14
C ALA A 89 1.52 -8.36 1.44
N ALA A 90 2.16 -7.46 0.70
CA ALA A 90 1.48 -6.41 -0.06
C ALA A 90 0.50 -6.97 -1.09
N SER A 91 0.86 -8.08 -1.74
CA SER A 91 0.02 -8.85 -2.66
C SER A 91 -1.11 -9.58 -1.95
N ALA A 92 -0.91 -10.03 -0.70
CA ALA A 92 -1.93 -10.77 0.06
C ALA A 92 -3.15 -9.93 0.45
N ILE A 93 -2.97 -8.62 0.56
CA ILE A 93 -4.02 -7.69 1.01
C ILE A 93 -4.66 -6.89 -0.13
N GLY A 94 -4.36 -7.22 -1.38
CA GLY A 94 -5.05 -6.62 -2.53
C GLY A 94 -6.53 -7.02 -2.58
N ASP A 95 -7.39 -6.05 -2.89
CA ASP A 95 -8.84 -6.26 -2.92
C ASP A 95 -9.25 -7.35 -3.93
N ASP A 96 -8.53 -7.47 -5.05
CA ASP A 96 -8.82 -8.50 -6.05
C ASP A 96 -8.57 -9.91 -5.53
N ARG A 97 -7.59 -10.10 -4.64
CA ARG A 97 -7.34 -11.38 -3.98
C ARG A 97 -8.39 -11.65 -2.91
N ILE A 98 -8.64 -10.68 -2.04
CA ILE A 98 -9.62 -10.79 -0.95
C ILE A 98 -11.02 -11.07 -1.51
N GLN A 99 -11.42 -10.39 -2.58
CA GLN A 99 -12.73 -10.61 -3.20
C GLN A 99 -12.83 -11.99 -3.88
N ARG A 100 -11.77 -12.47 -4.54
CA ARG A 100 -11.74 -13.84 -5.08
C ARG A 100 -11.90 -14.88 -3.97
N GLU A 101 -11.18 -14.72 -2.87
CA GLU A 101 -11.20 -15.67 -1.75
C GLU A 101 -12.55 -15.65 -1.00
N SER A 102 -13.20 -14.48 -0.89
CA SER A 102 -14.47 -14.33 -0.15
C SER A 102 -15.73 -14.57 -0.96
N SER A 103 -15.74 -14.18 -2.24
CA SER A 103 -16.96 -14.16 -3.07
C SER A 103 -16.81 -14.84 -4.43
N GLY A 104 -15.59 -15.19 -4.84
CA GLY A 104 -15.29 -15.78 -6.15
C GLY A 104 -15.40 -14.81 -7.33
N ARG A 105 -15.71 -13.53 -7.10
CA ARG A 105 -15.83 -12.49 -8.14
C ARG A 105 -14.98 -11.29 -7.80
N VAL A 106 -14.47 -10.60 -8.82
CA VAL A 106 -13.69 -9.36 -8.68
C VAL A 106 -14.48 -8.21 -9.27
N ILE A 107 -14.67 -7.15 -8.49
CA ILE A 107 -15.36 -5.92 -8.89
C ILE A 107 -14.40 -4.75 -8.66
N PRO A 108 -13.65 -4.31 -9.70
CA PRO A 108 -12.65 -3.25 -9.56
C PRO A 108 -13.20 -1.94 -9.00
N ASP A 109 -14.41 -1.54 -9.41
CA ASP A 109 -15.05 -0.28 -8.97
C ASP A 109 -15.35 -0.23 -7.46
N SER A 110 -15.35 -1.38 -6.77
CA SER A 110 -15.55 -1.45 -5.33
C SER A 110 -14.26 -1.49 -4.52
N PHE A 111 -13.10 -1.42 -5.16
CA PHE A 111 -11.80 -1.44 -4.48
C PHE A 111 -11.62 -0.18 -3.63
N THR A 112 -11.02 -0.35 -2.46
CA THR A 112 -10.62 0.73 -1.55
C THR A 112 -9.14 0.68 -1.21
N HIS A 113 -8.49 -0.48 -1.31
CA HIS A 113 -7.07 -0.70 -0.99
C HIS A 113 -6.22 -0.95 -2.23
N GLY A 114 -6.87 -1.14 -3.39
CA GLY A 114 -6.22 -1.39 -4.67
C GLY A 114 -6.00 -2.87 -4.93
N SER A 115 -5.61 -3.19 -6.16
CA SER A 115 -5.27 -4.57 -6.54
C SER A 115 -3.90 -4.97 -6.00
N SER A 116 -3.71 -6.28 -5.84
CA SER A 116 -2.45 -6.89 -5.41
C SER A 116 -1.26 -6.38 -6.25
N ALA A 117 -1.46 -6.25 -7.57
CA ALA A 117 -0.44 -5.77 -8.49
C ALA A 117 -0.08 -4.29 -8.28
N GLN A 118 -1.07 -3.43 -8.02
CA GLN A 118 -0.84 -2.01 -7.76
C GLN A 118 -0.04 -1.82 -6.47
N ARG A 119 -0.42 -2.54 -5.42
CA ARG A 119 0.24 -2.44 -4.10
C ARG A 119 1.71 -2.86 -4.17
N VAL A 120 1.99 -3.98 -4.84
CA VAL A 120 3.36 -4.45 -5.13
C VAL A 120 4.16 -3.41 -5.95
N LYS A 121 3.55 -2.86 -7.00
CA LYS A 121 4.19 -1.84 -7.87
C LYS A 121 4.60 -0.60 -7.08
N TRP A 122 3.71 -0.07 -6.25
CA TRP A 122 3.98 1.17 -5.51
C TRP A 122 4.97 0.98 -4.37
N PHE A 123 4.89 -0.15 -3.65
CA PHE A 123 5.93 -0.52 -2.70
C PHE A 123 7.31 -0.60 -3.36
N ARG A 124 7.43 -1.30 -4.51
CA ARG A 124 8.70 -1.36 -5.27
C ARG A 124 9.18 0.02 -5.71
N THR A 125 8.27 0.87 -6.18
CA THR A 125 8.61 2.24 -6.61
C THR A 125 9.29 3.02 -5.49
N GLY A 126 8.74 2.97 -4.28
CA GLY A 126 9.36 3.59 -3.11
C GLY A 126 10.67 2.93 -2.71
N PHE A 127 10.71 1.59 -2.71
CA PHE A 127 11.88 0.81 -2.31
C PHE A 127 13.07 0.99 -3.26
N GLU A 128 12.84 1.10 -4.57
CA GLU A 128 13.91 1.26 -5.56
C GLU A 128 14.40 2.71 -5.61
N SER A 129 13.52 3.69 -5.43
CA SER A 129 13.87 5.11 -5.48
C SER A 129 14.50 5.62 -4.18
N GLY A 130 13.98 5.20 -3.03
CA GLY A 130 14.31 5.79 -1.74
C GLY A 130 13.81 7.24 -1.57
N ASP A 131 12.95 7.73 -2.46
CA ASP A 131 12.49 9.12 -2.50
C ASP A 131 10.96 9.21 -2.38
N VAL A 132 10.49 9.97 -1.39
CA VAL A 132 9.06 10.20 -1.16
C VAL A 132 8.42 10.98 -2.31
N ALA A 133 9.19 11.78 -3.05
CA ALA A 133 8.68 12.48 -4.24
C ALA A 133 8.25 11.52 -5.37
N ALA A 134 8.77 10.28 -5.37
CA ALA A 134 8.32 9.25 -6.29
C ALA A 134 6.93 8.71 -5.96
N CYS A 135 6.41 8.95 -4.75
CA CYS A 135 5.14 8.42 -4.23
C CYS A 135 3.89 9.25 -4.58
N ASP A 136 3.93 10.01 -5.67
CA ASP A 136 2.77 10.77 -6.14
C ASP A 136 1.80 9.88 -6.95
N THR A 137 0.96 9.15 -6.24
CA THR A 137 -0.08 8.28 -6.80
C THR A 137 -1.26 9.03 -7.39
N PHE A 138 -1.39 10.33 -7.11
CA PHE A 138 -2.52 11.16 -7.56
C PHE A 138 -2.28 11.73 -8.97
N ARG A 139 -1.02 11.83 -9.41
CA ARG A 139 -0.67 12.39 -10.73
C ARG A 139 -0.60 11.40 -11.87
N VAL A 140 -0.69 10.10 -11.60
CA VAL A 140 -0.65 9.08 -12.65
C VAL A 140 -2.05 8.75 -13.17
N ALA A 141 -2.17 8.50 -14.48
CA ALA A 141 -3.45 8.14 -15.08
C ALA A 141 -4.00 6.83 -14.51
N ASN A 142 -3.15 5.80 -14.41
CA ASN A 142 -3.49 4.49 -13.85
C ASN A 142 -2.48 4.18 -12.72
N PRO A 143 -2.87 4.38 -11.46
CA PRO A 143 -2.01 4.08 -10.32
C PRO A 143 -1.67 2.59 -10.26
#